data_AF-A0A8B6DM56-F1
#
_entry.id   AF-A0A8B6DM56-F1
#
_cell.length_a   1.000
_cell.length_b   1.000
_cell.length_c   1.000
_cell.angle_alpha   90.00
_cell.angle_beta   90.00
_cell.angle_gamma   90.00
#
_symmetry.space_group_name_H-M   'P 1'
#
loop_
_entity.id
_entity.type
_entity.pdbx_description
1 polymer ?
#
loop_
_entity_poly.entity_id
_entity_poly.type
_entity_poly.pdbx_seq_one_letter_code
_entity_poly.pdbx_strand_id
1 'polypeptide(L)'
;MIIKCQTIQKQKMSDNYFRFPKPVWVCTIGFGLYLLSASTFSPKSIPSFLGPVGRFGAYLGETYPNGIFRLFVATVLIHAAESVYTVYLARERKLSTSATIKWTIQTFIFGFSSFLKLKAYRPKTD
;
A
#
# COMPACT_ATOMS: atom_id res chain seq x y z
N MET A 1 -0.81 31.67 -28.22
CA MET A 1 -1.96 30.98 -27.57
C MET A 1 -1.76 29.46 -27.45
N ILE A 2 -1.34 28.77 -28.52
CA ILE A 2 -1.21 27.30 -28.57
C ILE A 2 -0.20 26.73 -27.55
N ILE A 3 0.98 27.36 -27.40
CA ILE A 3 2.04 26.89 -26.48
C ILE A 3 1.55 26.85 -25.02
N LYS A 4 0.81 27.87 -24.58
CA LYS A 4 0.25 27.97 -23.22
C LYS A 4 -0.75 26.85 -22.93
N CYS A 5 -1.57 26.47 -23.92
CA CYS A 5 -2.51 25.36 -23.79
C CYS A 5 -1.76 24.02 -23.62
N GLN A 6 -0.69 23.79 -24.40
CA GLN A 6 0.11 22.57 -24.30
C GLN A 6 0.81 22.44 -22.94
N THR A 7 1.37 23.51 -22.39
CA THR A 7 1.98 23.50 -21.05
C THR A 7 0.95 23.19 -19.96
N ILE A 8 -0.24 23.78 -20.02
CA ILE A 8 -1.33 23.51 -19.06
C ILE A 8 -1.77 22.05 -19.10
N GLN A 9 -1.90 21.45 -20.29
CA GLN A 9 -2.26 20.03 -20.42
C GLN A 9 -1.16 19.11 -19.88
N LYS A 10 0.11 19.43 -20.17
CA LYS A 10 1.27 18.65 -19.68
C LYS A 10 1.36 18.68 -18.15
N GLN A 11 1.15 19.84 -17.54
CA GLN A 11 1.08 19.99 -16.09
C GLN A 11 -0.13 19.25 -15.49
N LYS A 12 -1.32 19.37 -16.10
CA LYS A 12 -2.50 18.64 -15.64
C LYS A 12 -2.31 17.11 -15.69
N MET A 13 -1.57 16.60 -16.68
CA MET A 13 -1.21 15.17 -16.72
C MET A 13 -0.17 14.79 -15.67
N SER A 14 0.84 15.63 -15.40
CA SER A 14 1.84 15.37 -14.35
C SER A 14 1.22 15.37 -12.95
N ASP A 15 0.24 16.24 -12.71
CA ASP A 15 -0.41 16.38 -11.41
C ASP A 15 -1.36 15.21 -11.15
N ASN A 16 -1.85 14.54 -12.21
CA ASN A 16 -2.67 13.33 -12.10
C ASN A 16 -1.87 12.03 -12.12
N TYR A 17 -0.55 12.10 -11.95
CA TYR A 17 0.32 10.93 -11.97
C TYR A 17 -0.07 9.90 -10.89
N PHE A 18 -0.35 8.68 -11.33
CA PHE A 18 -0.63 7.54 -10.49
C PHE A 18 -0.14 6.26 -11.16
N ARG A 19 0.49 5.35 -10.38
CA ARG A 19 0.93 4.05 -10.88
C ARG A 19 0.73 2.96 -9.85
N PHE A 20 0.13 1.87 -10.31
CA PHE A 20 -0.09 0.69 -9.49
C PHE A 20 1.23 -0.03 -9.14
N PRO A 21 1.34 -0.74 -7.99
CA PRO A 21 2.52 -1.53 -7.66
C PRO A 21 2.66 -2.70 -8.64
N LYS A 22 3.83 -3.33 -8.65
CA LYS A 22 4.03 -4.50 -9.53
C LYS A 22 3.12 -5.65 -9.04
N PRO A 23 2.53 -6.47 -9.93
CA PRO A 23 1.61 -7.55 -9.55
C PRO A 23 2.19 -8.50 -8.49
N VAL A 24 3.48 -8.81 -8.57
CA VAL A 24 4.16 -9.64 -7.56
C VAL A 24 3.99 -9.07 -6.14
N TRP A 25 4.18 -7.76 -5.95
CA TRP A 25 4.02 -7.13 -4.64
C TRP A 25 2.57 -7.09 -4.18
N VAL A 26 1.64 -6.89 -5.11
CA VAL A 26 0.19 -6.88 -4.83
C VAL A 26 -0.24 -8.24 -4.31
N CYS A 27 0.18 -9.32 -4.98
CA CYS A 27 -0.13 -10.69 -4.57
C CYS A 27 0.54 -11.04 -3.24
N THR A 28 1.83 -10.75 -3.07
CA THR A 28 2.57 -11.09 -1.85
C THR A 28 2.05 -10.34 -0.63
N ILE A 29 1.85 -9.02 -0.73
CA ILE A 29 1.38 -8.21 0.40
C ILE A 29 -0.09 -8.51 0.69
N GLY A 30 -0.94 -8.63 -0.34
CA GLY A 30 -2.34 -9.00 -0.17
C GLY A 30 -2.50 -10.35 0.52
N PHE A 31 -1.76 -11.36 0.08
CA PHE A 31 -1.76 -12.67 0.72
C PHE A 31 -1.21 -12.63 2.15
N GLY A 32 -0.12 -11.90 2.38
CA GLY A 32 0.46 -11.73 3.71
C GLY A 32 -0.49 -11.06 4.71
N LEU A 33 -1.17 -9.98 4.29
CA LEU A 33 -2.17 -9.29 5.12
C LEU A 33 -3.38 -10.18 5.40
N TYR A 34 -3.85 -10.94 4.41
CA TYR A 34 -4.90 -11.94 4.61
C TYR A 34 -4.47 -12.97 5.66
N LEU A 35 -3.31 -13.60 5.48
CA LEU A 35 -2.86 -14.67 6.37
C LEU A 35 -2.60 -14.15 7.79
N LEU A 36 -2.01 -12.95 7.92
CA LEU A 36 -1.80 -12.30 9.22
C LEU A 36 -3.15 -12.05 9.90
N SER A 37 -4.10 -11.42 9.22
CA SER A 37 -5.43 -11.13 9.77
C SER A 37 -6.18 -12.40 10.16
N ALA A 38 -6.16 -13.43 9.30
CA ALA A 38 -6.79 -14.71 9.58
C ALA A 38 -6.15 -15.38 10.80
N SER A 39 -4.81 -15.36 10.90
CA SER A 39 -4.09 -15.90 12.06
C SER A 39 -4.41 -15.14 13.35
N THR A 40 -4.64 -13.82 13.28
CA THR A 40 -4.98 -12.99 14.44
C THR A 40 -6.42 -13.22 14.92
N PHE A 41 -7.40 -13.25 14.02
CA PHE A 41 -8.82 -13.18 14.40
C PHE A 41 -9.57 -14.50 14.28
N SER A 42 -9.15 -15.40 13.39
CA SER A 42 -9.84 -16.67 13.17
C SER A 42 -8.89 -17.74 12.63
N PRO A 43 -7.85 -18.14 13.40
CA PRO A 43 -6.82 -19.06 12.92
C PRO A 43 -7.38 -20.42 12.48
N LYS A 44 -8.47 -20.88 13.12
CA LYS A 44 -9.17 -22.14 12.77
C LYS A 44 -9.92 -22.08 11.44
N SER A 45 -10.19 -20.89 10.92
CA SER A 45 -10.89 -20.70 9.64
C SER A 45 -9.93 -20.56 8.45
N ILE A 46 -8.62 -20.72 8.66
CA ILE A 46 -7.63 -20.68 7.58
C ILE A 46 -7.84 -21.91 6.67
N PRO A 47 -8.04 -21.72 5.35
CA PRO A 47 -8.34 -22.82 4.44
C PRO A 47 -7.24 -23.87 4.38
N SER A 48 -7.63 -25.14 4.42
CA SER A 48 -6.71 -26.28 4.39
C SER A 48 -5.93 -26.41 3.08
N PHE A 49 -6.46 -25.92 1.96
CA PHE A 49 -5.78 -25.94 0.66
C PHE A 49 -4.51 -25.07 0.62
N LEU A 50 -4.32 -24.16 1.58
CA LEU A 50 -3.09 -23.39 1.74
C LEU A 50 -1.92 -24.24 2.28
N GLY A 51 -2.19 -25.50 2.63
CA GLY A 51 -1.17 -26.50 2.94
C GLY A 51 -0.29 -26.09 4.13
N PRO A 52 1.04 -26.26 4.04
CA PRO A 52 1.97 -25.92 5.12
C PRO A 52 1.89 -24.46 5.56
N VAL A 53 1.66 -23.53 4.63
CA VAL A 53 1.60 -22.09 4.93
C VAL A 53 0.36 -21.76 5.78
N GLY A 54 -0.79 -22.33 5.41
CA GLY A 54 -2.02 -22.15 6.19
C GLY A 54 -1.91 -22.75 7.59
N ARG A 55 -1.37 -23.97 7.71
CA ARG A 55 -1.12 -24.63 9.00
C ARG A 55 -0.17 -23.83 9.89
N PHE A 56 0.87 -23.24 9.30
CA PHE A 56 1.79 -22.37 10.03
C PHE A 56 1.09 -21.11 10.56
N GLY A 57 0.28 -20.44 9.74
CA GLY A 57 -0.53 -19.29 10.19
C GLY A 57 -1.47 -19.66 11.34
N ALA A 58 -2.20 -20.77 11.21
CA ALA A 58 -3.09 -21.26 12.26
C ALA A 58 -2.32 -21.56 13.56
N TYR A 59 -1.20 -22.28 13.45
CA TYR A 59 -0.32 -22.59 14.59
C TYR A 59 0.16 -21.32 15.30
N LEU A 60 0.58 -20.29 14.56
CA LEU A 60 1.00 -19.02 15.13
C LEU A 60 -0.13 -18.31 15.89
N GLY A 61 -1.33 -18.27 15.29
CA GLY A 61 -2.50 -17.65 15.92
C GLY A 61 -2.97 -18.36 17.18
N GLU A 62 -2.94 -19.70 17.18
CA GLU A 62 -3.37 -20.51 18.33
C GLU A 62 -2.32 -20.57 19.45
N THR A 63 -1.03 -20.61 19.09
CA THR A 63 0.06 -20.76 20.07
C THR A 63 0.55 -19.42 20.62
N TYR A 64 0.59 -18.38 19.79
CA TYR A 64 1.14 -17.06 20.14
C TYR A 64 0.16 -15.90 19.89
N PRO A 65 -1.08 -15.94 20.42
CA PRO A 65 -2.13 -14.98 20.10
C PRO A 65 -1.73 -13.52 20.37
N ASN A 66 -1.10 -13.25 21.51
CA ASN A 66 -0.61 -11.91 21.85
C ASN A 66 0.54 -11.44 20.94
N GLY A 67 1.40 -12.37 20.51
CA GLY A 67 2.49 -12.07 19.57
C GLY A 67 1.95 -11.65 18.20
N ILE A 68 1.03 -12.45 17.68
CA ILE A 68 0.40 -12.21 16.37
C ILE A 68 -0.51 -10.98 16.37
N PHE A 69 -1.23 -10.72 17.46
CA PHE A 69 -1.99 -9.47 17.59
C PHE A 69 -1.08 -8.23 17.58
N ARG A 70 0.05 -8.25 18.31
CA ARG A 70 1.02 -7.15 18.28
C ARG A 70 1.62 -6.96 16.90
N LEU A 71 1.93 -8.04 16.18
CA LEU A 71 2.41 -7.98 14.80
C LEU A 71 1.37 -7.38 13.86
N PHE A 72 0.10 -7.77 14.00
CA PHE A 72 -1.01 -7.19 13.25
C PHE A 72 -1.12 -5.68 13.49
N VAL A 73 -1.15 -5.25 14.75
CA VAL A 73 -1.21 -3.82 15.12
C VAL A 73 0.00 -3.07 14.58
N ALA A 74 1.21 -3.60 14.74
CA ALA A 74 2.42 -2.98 14.20
C ALA A 74 2.36 -2.83 12.67
N THR A 75 1.88 -3.85 11.96
CA THR A 75 1.71 -3.82 10.49
C THR A 75 0.72 -2.72 10.07
N VAL A 76 -0.42 -2.62 10.74
CA VAL A 76 -1.42 -1.57 10.48
C VAL A 76 -0.83 -0.18 10.74
N LEU A 77 -0.10 0.01 11.85
CA LEU A 77 0.53 1.28 12.19
C LEU A 77 1.59 1.70 11.17
N ILE A 78 2.42 0.76 10.69
CA ILE A 78 3.42 1.02 9.65
C ILE A 78 2.73 1.46 8.36
N HIS A 79 1.73 0.71 7.90
CA HIS A 79 0.97 1.06 6.68
C HIS A 79 0.26 2.42 6.82
N ALA A 80 -0.29 2.73 7.99
CA ALA A 80 -0.88 4.03 8.27
C ALA A 80 0.16 5.15 8.22
N ALA A 81 1.34 4.96 8.83
CA ALA A 81 2.43 5.95 8.81
C ALA A 81 2.93 6.21 7.38
N GLU A 82 3.13 5.16 6.57
CA GLU A 82 3.51 5.29 5.16
C GLU A 82 2.45 6.03 4.34
N SER A 83 1.18 5.81 4.64
CA SER A 83 0.06 6.48 3.97
C SER A 83 -0.01 7.96 4.30
N VAL A 84 0.19 8.32 5.58
CA VAL A 84 0.28 9.72 6.00
C VAL A 84 1.47 10.40 5.33
N TYR A 85 2.64 9.76 5.29
CA TYR A 85 3.81 10.32 4.61
C TYR A 85 3.59 10.46 3.09
N THR A 86 2.83 9.54 2.48
CA THR A 86 2.43 9.62 1.07
C THR A 86 1.61 10.88 0.78
N VAL A 87 0.75 11.33 1.71
CA VAL A 87 0.01 12.60 1.57
C VAL A 87 0.98 13.79 1.54
N TYR A 88 1.94 13.84 2.47
CA TYR A 88 2.96 14.88 2.49
C TYR A 88 3.72 14.92 1.16
N LEU A 89 4.21 13.78 0.70
CA LEU A 89 4.98 13.67 -0.54
C LEU A 89 4.14 14.03 -1.77
N ALA A 90 2.88 13.61 -1.85
CA ALA A 90 1.99 13.96 -2.97
C ALA A 90 1.78 15.48 -3.06
N ARG A 91 1.63 16.16 -1.92
CA ARG A 91 1.51 17.63 -1.84
C ARG A 91 2.81 18.31 -2.25
N GLU A 92 3.96 17.84 -1.77
CA GLU A 92 5.28 18.35 -2.17
C GLU A 92 5.47 18.27 -3.69
N ARG A 93 4.93 17.23 -4.33
CA ARG A 93 5.00 17.02 -5.78
C ARG A 93 3.84 17.65 -6.57
N LYS A 94 3.03 18.49 -5.92
CA LYS A 94 1.90 19.21 -6.50
C LYS A 94 0.92 18.29 -7.22
N LEU A 95 0.75 17.06 -6.73
CA LEU A 95 -0.24 16.13 -7.27
C LEU A 95 -1.65 16.63 -6.97
N SER A 96 -2.59 16.29 -7.85
CA SER A 96 -3.99 16.59 -7.66
C SER A 96 -4.55 15.88 -6.43
N THR A 97 -5.65 16.40 -5.88
CA THR A 97 -6.37 15.75 -4.77
C THR A 97 -6.76 14.31 -5.12
N SER A 98 -7.23 14.07 -6.35
CA SER A 98 -7.60 12.72 -6.80
C SER A 98 -6.40 11.78 -6.82
N ALA A 99 -5.26 12.20 -7.36
CA ALA A 99 -4.03 11.40 -7.35
C ALA A 99 -3.54 11.14 -5.93
N THR A 100 -3.59 12.15 -5.06
CA THR A 100 -3.24 12.02 -3.64
C THR A 100 -4.09 10.95 -2.96
N ILE A 101 -5.42 11.00 -3.09
CA ILE A 101 -6.32 9.98 -2.50
C ILE A 101 -5.97 8.58 -3.01
N LYS A 102 -5.77 8.41 -4.32
CA LYS A 102 -5.40 7.11 -4.91
C LYS A 102 -4.08 6.59 -4.35
N TRP A 103 -3.05 7.44 -4.26
CA TRP A 103 -1.77 7.07 -3.66
C TRP A 103 -1.90 6.71 -2.19
N THR A 104 -2.64 7.48 -1.39
CA THR A 104 -2.86 7.20 0.04
C THR A 104 -3.55 5.85 0.24
N ILE A 105 -4.66 5.58 -0.46
CA ILE A 105 -5.38 4.31 -0.34
C ILE A 105 -4.48 3.14 -0.76
N GLN A 106 -3.78 3.28 -1.89
CA GLN A 106 -2.88 2.26 -2.39
C GLN A 106 -1.72 1.98 -1.43
N THR A 107 -1.14 3.03 -0.81
CA THR A 107 -0.09 2.87 0.21
C THR A 107 -0.62 2.25 1.49
N PHE A 108 -1.85 2.54 1.90
CA PHE A 108 -2.43 1.91 3.09
C PHE A 108 -2.57 0.40 2.91
N ILE A 109 -2.93 -0.05 1.72
CA ILE A 109 -3.11 -1.47 1.43
C ILE A 109 -1.77 -2.15 1.13
N PHE A 110 -0.93 -1.56 0.27
CA PHE A 110 0.28 -2.21 -0.25
C PHE A 110 1.59 -1.70 0.35
N GLY A 111 1.51 -0.83 1.35
CA GLY A 111 2.63 -0.31 2.12
C GLY A 111 3.76 0.28 1.26
N PHE A 112 5.00 -0.04 1.66
CA PHE A 112 6.24 0.41 1.02
C PHE A 112 6.26 0.24 -0.49
N SER A 113 5.61 -0.80 -1.05
CA SER A 113 5.63 -1.06 -2.49
C SER A 113 4.95 0.05 -3.32
N SER A 114 3.93 0.67 -2.75
CA SER A 114 3.28 1.86 -3.29
C SER A 114 4.07 3.11 -2.93
N PHE A 115 4.42 3.28 -1.65
CA PHE A 115 5.14 4.45 -1.16
C PHE A 115 6.45 4.72 -1.92
N LEU A 116 7.31 3.70 -2.09
CA LEU A 116 8.59 3.83 -2.79
C LEU A 116 8.41 4.23 -4.25
N LYS A 117 7.29 3.84 -4.87
CA LYS A 117 6.99 4.21 -6.25
C LYS A 117 6.66 5.70 -6.39
N LEU A 118 5.92 6.27 -5.44
CA LEU A 118 5.72 7.72 -5.38
C LEU A 118 7.02 8.44 -5.00
N LYS A 119 7.80 7.89 -4.06
CA LYS A 119 9.09 8.45 -3.64
C LYS A 119 10.07 8.59 -4.81
N ALA A 120 10.11 7.61 -5.69
CA ALA A 120 10.95 7.59 -6.88
C ALA A 120 10.44 8.47 -8.04
N TYR A 121 9.15 8.82 -8.06
CA TYR A 121 8.65 9.80 -9.02
C TYR A 121 9.41 11.12 -8.84
N ARG A 122 9.66 11.85 -9.91
CA ARG A 122 10.15 13.24 -9.88
C ARG A 122 9.33 14.00 -10.93
N PRO A 123 8.49 14.97 -10.53
CA PRO A 123 7.77 15.76 -11.51
C PRO A 123 8.80 16.48 -12.38
N LYS A 124 8.60 16.46 -13.71
CA LYS A 124 9.45 17.22 -14.62
C LYS A 124 9.14 18.70 -14.40
N THR A 125 10.10 19.44 -13.87
CA THR A 125 10.08 20.90 -13.90
C THR A 125 10.40 21.32 -15.33
N ASP A 126 9.44 21.96 -15.99
CA ASP A 126 9.70 22.71 -17.22
C ASP A 126 10.50 23.99 -16.89
#